data_AF-A0AAJ2M841-F1
#
_entry.id   AF-A0AAJ2M841-F1
#
_cell.length_a   1.000
_cell.length_b   1.000
_cell.length_c   1.000
_cell.angle_alpha   90.00
_cell.angle_beta   90.00
_cell.angle_gamma   90.00
#
_symmetry.space_group_name_H-M   'P 1'
#
loop_
_entity.id
_entity.type
_entity.pdbx_description
1 polymer ?
#
loop_
_entity_poly.entity_id
_entity_poly.type
_entity_poly.pdbx_seq_one_letter_code
_entity_poly.pdbx_strand_id
1 'polypeptide(L)'
;MQDDISGWTEWHRNFSSIEEISSPSELHGLLTGIVCVTQAPSSEEWLQILETLDVPELDAEALELLTGEAEDVFHALSEDELDYLPLLPDDEHVLSERVQALADWCAGVVLGFGLASGHIRQDEVELIEHLQDVAAVEFEDSDDDAEGEESYQELYEFVRLIPVSLSLGRKKVEVEETPLLQEFSQKNQPKAAVTDAQSVVEIFSPKRPS
;
A
#
# COMPACT_ATOMS: atom_id res chain seq x y z
N MET A 1 -18.86 -3.56 -13.02
CA MET A 1 -19.45 -2.25 -12.64
C MET A 1 -18.90 -1.25 -13.63
N GLN A 2 -19.69 -0.31 -14.16
CA GLN A 2 -19.13 0.66 -15.13
C GLN A 2 -18.06 1.53 -14.46
N ASP A 3 -17.00 1.86 -15.19
CA ASP A 3 -15.85 2.63 -14.67
C ASP A 3 -16.24 3.99 -14.06
N ASP A 4 -17.23 4.65 -14.63
CA ASP A 4 -17.76 5.92 -14.11
C ASP A 4 -18.50 5.75 -12.77
N ILE A 5 -18.96 4.54 -12.46
CA ILE A 5 -19.63 4.19 -11.21
C ILE A 5 -18.62 3.69 -10.17
N SER A 6 -17.60 2.94 -10.60
CA SER A 6 -16.54 2.47 -9.71
C SER A 6 -15.55 3.56 -9.30
N GLY A 7 -15.48 4.67 -10.06
CA GLY A 7 -14.47 5.72 -9.86
C GLY A 7 -13.17 5.47 -10.64
N TRP A 8 -13.07 4.36 -11.39
CA TRP A 8 -11.87 4.01 -12.16
C TRP A 8 -11.44 5.11 -13.13
N THR A 9 -12.38 5.74 -13.85
CA THR A 9 -12.07 6.83 -14.80
C THR A 9 -11.36 8.02 -14.14
N GLU A 10 -11.76 8.37 -12.91
CA GLU A 10 -11.17 9.46 -12.14
C GLU A 10 -9.83 9.06 -11.54
N TRP A 11 -9.76 7.86 -10.96
CA TRP A 11 -8.54 7.31 -10.42
C TRP A 11 -7.44 7.17 -11.47
N HIS A 12 -7.76 6.53 -12.60
CA HIS A 12 -6.83 6.34 -13.70
C HIS A 12 -6.29 7.69 -14.21
N ARG A 13 -7.14 8.71 -14.32
CA ARG A 13 -6.72 10.05 -14.77
C ARG A 13 -5.67 10.68 -13.85
N ASN A 14 -5.82 10.51 -12.53
CA ASN A 14 -4.94 11.15 -11.54
C ASN A 14 -3.63 10.37 -11.34
N PHE A 15 -3.65 9.05 -11.51
CA PHE A 15 -2.52 8.20 -11.09
C PHE A 15 -1.78 7.47 -12.23
N SER A 16 -2.30 7.48 -13.46
CA SER A 16 -1.67 6.75 -14.59
C SER A 16 -0.32 7.30 -15.07
N SER A 17 0.05 8.52 -14.65
CA SER A 17 1.32 9.15 -15.05
C SER A 17 2.42 9.06 -13.97
N ILE A 18 2.19 8.35 -12.87
CA ILE A 18 3.21 8.13 -11.85
C ILE A 18 4.17 7.05 -12.37
N GLU A 19 5.45 7.37 -12.56
CA GLU A 19 6.41 6.44 -13.19
C GLU A 19 6.90 5.35 -12.22
N GLU A 20 6.89 5.65 -10.92
CA GLU A 20 7.35 4.78 -9.85
C GLU A 20 6.31 3.71 -9.44
N ILE A 21 5.10 3.81 -9.99
CA ILE A 21 4.01 2.84 -9.80
C ILE A 21 3.63 2.29 -11.18
N SER A 22 3.52 0.97 -11.30
CA SER A 22 3.28 0.27 -12.56
C SER A 22 1.91 0.61 -13.15
N SER A 23 0.89 0.79 -12.30
CA SER A 23 -0.46 1.19 -12.73
C SER A 23 -1.30 1.80 -11.60
N PRO A 24 -2.40 2.49 -11.93
CA PRO A 24 -3.37 2.96 -10.93
C PRO A 24 -3.92 1.82 -10.06
N SER A 25 -4.05 0.61 -10.60
CA SER A 25 -4.48 -0.57 -9.84
C SER A 25 -3.45 -1.00 -8.80
N GLU A 26 -2.15 -0.91 -9.10
CA GLU A 26 -1.09 -1.15 -8.10
C GLU A 26 -1.19 -0.16 -6.93
N LEU A 27 -1.41 1.13 -7.20
CA LEU A 27 -1.58 2.14 -6.13
C LEU A 27 -2.79 1.81 -5.24
N HIS A 28 -3.92 1.41 -5.84
CA HIS A 28 -5.09 1.00 -5.08
C HIS A 28 -4.82 -0.27 -4.25
N GLY A 29 -4.08 -1.23 -4.81
CA GLY A 29 -3.62 -2.41 -4.09
C GLY A 29 -2.73 -2.06 -2.90
N LEU A 30 -1.73 -1.19 -3.11
CA LEU A 30 -0.83 -0.66 -2.08
C LEU A 30 -1.62 -0.08 -0.92
N LEU A 31 -2.57 0.80 -1.22
CA LEU A 31 -3.50 1.39 -0.26
C LEU A 31 -4.26 0.33 0.51
N THR A 32 -4.83 -0.65 -0.18
CA THR A 32 -5.62 -1.72 0.45
C THR A 32 -4.76 -2.55 1.40
N GLY A 33 -3.54 -2.90 0.98
CA GLY A 33 -2.58 -3.66 1.78
C GLY A 33 -2.19 -2.94 3.07
N ILE A 34 -1.96 -1.63 3.00
CA ILE A 34 -1.67 -0.79 4.18
C ILE A 34 -2.87 -0.80 5.13
N VAL A 35 -4.05 -0.49 4.61
CA VAL A 35 -5.31 -0.41 5.37
C VAL A 35 -5.73 -1.75 5.96
N CYS A 36 -5.30 -2.88 5.39
CA CYS A 36 -5.47 -4.19 6.03
C CYS A 36 -4.84 -4.23 7.42
N VAL A 37 -3.78 -3.46 7.69
CA VAL A 37 -2.99 -3.49 8.94
C VAL A 37 -3.19 -2.24 9.80
N THR A 38 -3.39 -1.07 9.18
CA THR A 38 -3.42 0.22 9.86
C THR A 38 -4.80 0.87 9.85
N GLN A 39 -4.94 1.97 10.61
CA GLN A 39 -5.96 2.97 10.33
C GLN A 39 -5.74 3.57 8.92
N ALA A 40 -6.77 4.20 8.34
CA ALA A 40 -6.64 4.92 7.08
C ALA A 40 -5.56 6.02 7.20
N PRO A 41 -4.55 6.07 6.32
CA PRO A 41 -3.54 7.13 6.36
C PRO A 41 -4.15 8.50 6.04
N SER A 42 -3.75 9.51 6.82
CA SER A 42 -4.01 10.91 6.52
C SER A 42 -3.20 11.41 5.33
N SER A 43 -3.56 12.58 4.77
CA SER A 43 -2.82 13.18 3.67
C SER A 43 -1.34 13.44 4.01
N GLU A 44 -1.01 13.82 5.25
CA GLU A 44 0.38 14.03 5.69
C GLU A 44 1.16 12.70 5.77
N GLU A 45 0.49 11.60 6.10
CA GLU A 45 1.10 10.27 6.14
C GLU A 45 1.29 9.74 4.70
N TRP A 46 0.32 9.97 3.81
CA TRP A 46 0.46 9.63 2.39
C TRP A 46 1.67 10.28 1.73
N LEU A 47 1.93 11.57 1.99
CA LEU A 47 3.13 12.24 1.49
C LEU A 47 4.42 11.52 1.91
N GLN A 48 4.49 11.06 3.16
CA GLN A 48 5.67 10.36 3.69
C GLN A 48 5.80 8.92 3.16
N ILE A 49 4.66 8.22 3.00
CA ILE A 49 4.61 6.88 2.41
C ILE A 49 5.09 6.94 0.96
N LEU A 50 4.55 7.87 0.17
CA LEU A 50 4.91 8.07 -1.24
C LEU A 50 6.37 8.48 -1.40
N GLU A 51 6.89 9.38 -0.56
CA GLU A 51 8.32 9.72 -0.56
C GLU A 51 9.21 8.50 -0.24
N THR A 52 8.76 7.57 0.60
CA THR A 52 9.48 6.32 0.90
C THR A 52 9.54 5.38 -0.31
N LEU A 53 8.58 5.50 -1.23
CA LEU A 53 8.50 4.78 -2.49
C LEU A 53 9.12 5.55 -3.66
N ASP A 54 9.81 6.66 -3.38
CA ASP A 54 10.38 7.59 -4.36
C ASP A 54 9.31 8.19 -5.33
N VAL A 55 8.02 8.09 -4.98
CA VAL A 55 6.92 8.67 -5.75
C VAL A 55 6.92 10.20 -5.56
N PRO A 56 6.87 11.00 -6.65
CA PRO A 56 6.78 12.44 -6.56
C PRO A 56 5.58 12.92 -5.75
N GLU A 57 5.71 14.10 -5.13
CA GLU A 57 4.60 14.75 -4.42
C GLU A 57 3.40 14.92 -5.37
N LEU A 58 2.26 14.37 -4.94
CA LEU A 58 1.00 14.50 -5.65
C LEU A 58 0.47 15.94 -5.54
N ASP A 59 -0.31 16.37 -6.53
CA ASP A 59 -1.09 17.59 -6.35
C ASP A 59 -2.19 17.39 -5.29
N ALA A 60 -2.76 18.50 -4.85
CA ALA A 60 -3.73 18.48 -3.76
C ALA A 60 -5.01 17.69 -4.09
N GLU A 61 -5.43 17.65 -5.35
CA GLU A 61 -6.64 16.94 -5.78
C GLU A 61 -6.40 15.43 -5.79
N ALA A 62 -5.28 14.98 -6.34
CA ALA A 62 -4.87 13.58 -6.33
C ALA A 62 -4.61 13.08 -4.90
N LEU A 63 -4.00 13.89 -4.04
CA LEU A 63 -3.77 13.52 -2.63
C LEU A 63 -5.08 13.41 -1.85
N GLU A 64 -6.03 14.32 -2.07
CA GLU A 64 -7.36 14.26 -1.45
C GLU A 64 -8.11 13.00 -1.90
N LEU A 65 -8.06 12.67 -3.20
CA LEU A 65 -8.67 11.46 -3.76
C LEU A 65 -8.07 10.18 -3.15
N LEU A 66 -6.74 10.07 -3.07
CA LEU A 66 -6.04 8.94 -2.43
C LEU A 66 -6.39 8.82 -0.94
N THR A 67 -6.49 9.95 -0.24
CA THR A 67 -6.86 9.96 1.19
C THR A 67 -8.30 9.49 1.38
N GLY A 68 -9.26 10.01 0.59
CA GLY A 68 -10.66 9.61 0.66
C GLY A 68 -10.87 8.13 0.33
N GLU A 69 -10.21 7.62 -0.72
CA GLU A 69 -10.27 6.20 -1.06
C GLU A 69 -9.74 5.32 0.07
N ALA A 70 -8.72 5.76 0.81
CA ALA A 70 -8.18 5.01 1.94
C ALA A 70 -9.19 4.90 3.09
N GLU A 71 -9.95 5.97 3.33
CA GLU A 71 -11.04 5.99 4.31
C GLU A 71 -12.18 5.06 3.88
N ASP A 72 -12.59 5.12 2.61
CA ASP A 72 -13.66 4.27 2.07
C ASP A 72 -13.28 2.78 2.13
N VAL A 73 -12.05 2.42 1.72
CA VAL A 73 -11.55 1.04 1.85
C VAL A 73 -11.44 0.62 3.31
N PHE A 74 -11.02 1.52 4.22
CA PHE A 74 -10.99 1.21 5.65
C PHE A 74 -12.38 0.88 6.19
N HIS A 75 -13.40 1.61 5.76
CA HIS A 75 -14.78 1.35 6.12
C HIS A 75 -15.28 0.01 5.53
N ALA A 76 -15.11 -0.21 4.23
CA ALA A 76 -15.54 -1.44 3.56
C ALA A 76 -14.89 -2.71 4.15
N LEU A 77 -13.61 -2.63 4.56
CA LEU A 77 -12.91 -3.75 5.20
C LEU A 77 -13.23 -3.94 6.69
N SER A 78 -13.99 -3.02 7.29
CA SER A 78 -14.43 -3.06 8.69
C SER A 78 -15.87 -3.51 8.85
N GLU A 79 -16.66 -3.46 7.78
CA GLU A 79 -18.07 -3.85 7.77
C GLU A 79 -18.26 -5.35 7.53
N ASP A 80 -19.32 -5.92 8.10
CA ASP A 80 -19.67 -7.34 7.93
C ASP A 80 -20.35 -7.63 6.57
N GLU A 81 -20.51 -6.61 5.71
CA GLU A 81 -21.29 -6.68 4.46
C GLU A 81 -20.52 -7.31 3.28
N LEU A 82 -19.20 -7.51 3.41
CA LEU A 82 -18.32 -8.11 2.38
C LEU A 82 -18.45 -7.41 1.01
N ASP A 83 -18.59 -6.09 1.04
CA ASP A 83 -18.89 -5.22 -0.11
C ASP A 83 -17.66 -4.55 -0.72
N TYR A 84 -16.47 -4.77 -0.15
CA TYR A 84 -15.19 -4.34 -0.72
C TYR A 84 -15.03 -4.80 -2.17
N LEU A 85 -14.61 -3.87 -3.04
CA LEU A 85 -14.28 -4.10 -4.43
C LEU A 85 -12.90 -3.50 -4.74
N PRO A 86 -11.99 -4.25 -5.39
CA PRO A 86 -10.75 -3.68 -5.89
C PRO A 86 -11.04 -2.74 -7.06
N LEU A 87 -10.34 -1.61 -7.11
CA LEU A 87 -10.46 -0.65 -8.19
C LEU A 87 -9.68 -1.11 -9.42
N LEU A 88 -10.41 -1.62 -10.40
CA LEU A 88 -9.92 -2.24 -11.63
C LEU A 88 -10.74 -1.73 -12.83
N PRO A 89 -10.19 -1.81 -14.06
CA PRO A 89 -10.94 -1.53 -15.28
C PRO A 89 -12.12 -2.49 -15.47
N ASP A 90 -13.24 -1.98 -15.96
CA ASP A 90 -14.46 -2.74 -16.22
C ASP A 90 -14.41 -3.63 -17.46
N ASP A 91 -15.55 -4.28 -17.76
CA ASP A 91 -15.70 -5.21 -18.87
C ASP A 91 -15.69 -4.56 -20.27
N GLU A 92 -15.61 -3.23 -20.37
CA GLU A 92 -15.40 -2.53 -21.66
C GLU A 92 -13.93 -2.55 -22.11
N HIS A 93 -12.99 -2.83 -21.20
CA HIS A 93 -11.57 -3.01 -21.48
C HIS A 93 -11.28 -4.40 -22.04
N VAL A 94 -10.14 -4.61 -22.69
CA VAL A 94 -9.77 -5.97 -23.16
C VAL A 94 -9.32 -6.86 -22.00
N LEU A 95 -9.51 -8.18 -22.12
CA LEU A 95 -9.22 -9.13 -21.03
C LEU A 95 -7.76 -9.02 -20.55
N SER A 96 -6.81 -8.85 -21.46
CA SER A 96 -5.39 -8.69 -21.13
C SER A 96 -5.11 -7.49 -20.23
N GLU A 97 -5.78 -6.35 -20.47
CA GLU A 97 -5.65 -5.15 -19.64
C GLU A 97 -6.21 -5.38 -18.23
N ARG A 98 -7.35 -6.08 -18.13
CA ARG A 98 -7.95 -6.43 -16.83
C ARG A 98 -7.12 -7.43 -16.03
N VAL A 99 -6.56 -8.44 -16.69
CA VAL A 99 -5.66 -9.42 -16.07
C VAL A 99 -4.41 -8.73 -15.55
N GLN A 100 -3.79 -7.85 -16.34
CA GLN A 100 -2.63 -7.07 -15.90
C GLN A 100 -2.97 -6.17 -14.72
N ALA A 101 -4.11 -5.45 -14.76
CA ALA A 101 -4.55 -4.61 -13.66
C ALA A 101 -4.79 -5.40 -12.36
N LEU A 102 -5.35 -6.61 -12.44
CA LEU A 102 -5.51 -7.49 -11.28
C LEU A 102 -4.16 -7.97 -10.73
N ALA A 103 -3.22 -8.34 -11.60
CA ALA A 103 -1.87 -8.73 -11.20
C ALA A 103 -1.14 -7.57 -10.48
N ASP A 104 -1.19 -6.38 -11.06
CA ASP A 104 -0.63 -5.15 -10.48
C ASP A 104 -1.28 -4.82 -9.13
N TRP A 105 -2.61 -4.93 -9.03
CA TRP A 105 -3.33 -4.73 -7.78
C TRP A 105 -2.88 -5.72 -6.71
N CYS A 106 -2.72 -7.01 -7.04
CA CYS A 106 -2.20 -8.02 -6.12
C CYS A 106 -0.76 -7.71 -5.65
N ALA A 107 0.12 -7.27 -6.56
CA ALA A 107 1.46 -6.83 -6.23
C ALA A 107 1.43 -5.65 -5.24
N GLY A 108 0.57 -4.67 -5.50
CA GLY A 108 0.30 -3.55 -4.61
C GLY A 108 -0.13 -4.00 -3.21
N VAL A 109 -1.11 -4.91 -3.10
CA VAL A 109 -1.57 -5.40 -1.78
C VAL A 109 -0.45 -6.03 -0.98
N VAL A 110 0.35 -6.89 -1.62
CA VAL A 110 1.49 -7.55 -0.95
C VAL A 110 2.52 -6.52 -0.49
N LEU A 111 2.84 -5.53 -1.35
CA LEU A 111 3.76 -4.45 -1.01
C LEU A 111 3.24 -3.62 0.16
N GLY A 112 2.00 -3.16 0.11
CA GLY A 112 1.37 -2.33 1.13
C GLY A 112 1.25 -3.03 2.48
N PHE A 113 0.85 -4.29 2.46
CA PHE A 113 0.79 -5.12 3.67
C PHE A 113 2.18 -5.29 4.30
N GLY A 114 3.21 -5.50 3.48
CA GLY A 114 4.59 -5.58 3.93
C GLY A 114 5.11 -4.26 4.53
N LEU A 115 4.86 -3.13 3.87
CA LEU A 115 5.26 -1.79 4.32
C LEU A 115 4.63 -1.42 5.66
N ALA A 116 3.35 -1.76 5.85
CA ALA A 116 2.65 -1.59 7.11
C ALA A 116 3.11 -2.58 8.22
N SER A 117 4.12 -3.41 7.94
CA SER A 117 4.62 -4.45 8.85
C SER A 117 3.53 -5.45 9.26
N GLY A 118 2.67 -5.80 8.30
CA GLY A 118 1.63 -6.80 8.47
C GLY A 118 2.20 -8.14 8.90
N HIS A 119 1.85 -8.59 10.10
CA HIS A 119 2.18 -9.93 10.55
C HIS A 119 1.24 -10.95 9.90
N ILE A 120 1.80 -11.86 9.10
CA ILE A 120 1.06 -12.96 8.48
C ILE A 120 0.74 -14.01 9.55
N ARG A 121 -0.56 -14.20 9.84
CA ARG A 121 -1.07 -15.26 10.71
C ARG A 121 -0.96 -16.61 10.01
N GLN A 122 -0.98 -17.70 10.78
CA GLN A 122 -0.78 -19.05 10.24
C GLN A 122 -1.82 -19.41 9.15
N ASP A 123 -3.05 -18.94 9.30
CA ASP A 123 -4.17 -19.14 8.39
C ASP A 123 -4.20 -18.16 7.21
N GLU A 124 -3.27 -17.20 7.14
CA GLU A 124 -3.16 -16.20 6.07
C GLU A 124 -2.01 -16.47 5.10
N VAL A 125 -1.14 -17.44 5.40
CA VAL A 125 0.05 -17.74 4.58
C VAL A 125 -0.37 -18.04 3.14
N GLU A 126 -1.35 -18.93 2.96
CA GLU A 126 -1.86 -19.29 1.64
C GLU A 126 -2.49 -18.09 0.92
N LEU A 127 -3.12 -17.16 1.65
CA LEU A 127 -3.72 -15.97 1.04
C LEU A 127 -2.67 -15.04 0.44
N ILE A 128 -1.54 -14.83 1.15
CA ILE A 128 -0.42 -14.02 0.64
C ILE A 128 0.28 -14.73 -0.52
N GLU A 129 0.47 -16.04 -0.44
CA GLU A 129 1.02 -16.84 -1.53
C GLU A 129 0.15 -16.74 -2.79
N HIS A 130 -1.17 -16.82 -2.65
CA HIS A 130 -2.08 -16.65 -3.78
C HIS A 130 -2.03 -15.26 -4.41
N LEU A 131 -1.94 -14.19 -3.61
CA LEU A 131 -1.75 -12.84 -4.17
C LEU A 131 -0.43 -12.75 -4.95
N GLN A 132 0.65 -13.36 -4.45
CA GLN A 132 1.94 -13.41 -5.13
C GLN A 132 1.88 -14.21 -6.44
N ASP A 133 1.16 -15.33 -6.45
CA ASP A 133 0.94 -16.14 -7.65
C ASP A 133 0.17 -15.34 -8.71
N VAL A 134 -0.89 -14.61 -8.32
CA VAL A 134 -1.67 -13.76 -9.24
C VAL A 134 -0.85 -12.58 -9.74
N ALA A 135 -0.04 -11.97 -8.88
CA ALA A 135 0.87 -10.88 -9.28
C ALA A 135 1.92 -11.33 -10.31
N ALA A 136 2.18 -12.63 -10.43
CA ALA A 136 3.13 -13.20 -11.39
C ALA A 136 2.45 -13.81 -12.63
N VAL A 137 1.14 -13.62 -12.81
CA VAL A 137 0.41 -14.12 -13.98
C VAL A 137 0.92 -13.44 -15.25
N GLU A 138 1.22 -14.23 -16.26
CA GLU A 138 1.48 -13.78 -17.62
C GLU A 138 0.28 -14.13 -18.49
N PHE A 139 -0.20 -13.18 -19.29
CA PHE A 139 -1.34 -13.37 -20.19
C PHE A 139 -0.86 -13.76 -21.59
N GLU A 140 -1.40 -14.84 -22.15
CA GLU A 140 -1.15 -15.23 -23.54
C GLU A 140 -2.33 -14.85 -24.45
N ASP A 141 -2.06 -14.48 -25.72
CA ASP A 141 -3.13 -14.15 -26.68
C ASP A 141 -4.14 -15.30 -26.88
N SER A 142 -3.76 -16.55 -26.56
CA SER A 142 -4.66 -17.71 -26.59
C SER A 142 -5.70 -17.71 -25.47
N ASP A 143 -5.50 -16.93 -24.41
CA ASP A 143 -6.39 -16.82 -23.27
C ASP A 143 -7.52 -15.82 -23.52
N ASP A 144 -7.47 -15.04 -24.62
CA ASP A 144 -8.50 -14.09 -25.02
C ASP A 144 -9.70 -14.80 -25.68
N ASP A 145 -10.38 -15.62 -24.88
CA ASP A 145 -11.59 -16.34 -25.24
C ASP A 145 -12.61 -16.39 -24.08
N ALA A 146 -13.72 -17.09 -24.29
CA ALA A 146 -14.79 -17.18 -23.29
C ALA A 146 -14.39 -17.97 -22.02
N GLU A 147 -13.43 -18.89 -22.12
CA GLU A 147 -12.93 -19.65 -20.97
C GLU A 147 -11.97 -18.78 -20.14
N GLY A 148 -11.15 -17.95 -20.79
CA GLY A 148 -10.34 -16.94 -20.13
C GLY A 148 -11.17 -15.89 -19.39
N GLU A 149 -12.27 -15.44 -19.98
CA GLU A 149 -13.23 -14.54 -19.32
C GLU A 149 -13.84 -15.15 -18.05
N GLU A 150 -14.29 -16.40 -18.11
CA GLU A 150 -14.83 -17.13 -16.95
C GLU A 150 -13.75 -17.29 -15.86
N SER A 151 -12.54 -17.68 -16.26
CA SER A 151 -11.39 -17.85 -15.36
C SER A 151 -11.00 -16.54 -14.66
N TYR A 152 -11.01 -15.42 -15.39
CA TYR A 152 -10.76 -14.10 -14.81
C TYR A 152 -11.81 -13.72 -13.77
N GLN A 153 -13.10 -13.95 -14.05
CA GLN A 153 -14.16 -13.65 -13.09
C GLN A 153 -14.03 -14.48 -11.81
N GLU A 154 -13.73 -15.77 -11.92
CA GLU A 154 -13.47 -16.62 -10.75
C GLU A 154 -12.26 -16.14 -9.95
N LEU A 155 -11.17 -15.78 -10.63
CA LEU A 155 -9.96 -15.28 -10.00
C LEU A 155 -10.19 -13.94 -9.29
N TYR A 156 -10.87 -13.00 -9.96
CA TYR A 156 -11.26 -11.71 -9.41
C TYR A 156 -12.10 -11.88 -8.13
N GLU A 157 -13.13 -12.74 -8.16
CA GLU A 157 -14.00 -12.98 -7.01
C GLU A 157 -13.26 -13.61 -5.83
N PHE A 158 -12.32 -14.51 -6.10
CA PHE A 158 -11.46 -15.06 -5.07
C PHE A 158 -10.54 -13.99 -4.46
N VAL A 159 -9.85 -13.24 -5.32
CA VAL A 159 -8.85 -12.24 -4.92
C VAL A 159 -9.48 -11.10 -4.10
N ARG A 160 -10.66 -10.61 -4.48
CA ARG A 160 -11.32 -9.50 -3.75
C ARG A 160 -11.67 -9.83 -2.30
N LEU A 161 -11.80 -11.12 -1.95
CA LEU A 161 -12.10 -11.56 -0.58
C LEU A 161 -10.85 -11.67 0.30
N ILE A 162 -9.65 -11.61 -0.29
CA ILE A 162 -8.39 -11.73 0.45
C ILE A 162 -8.19 -10.55 1.41
N PRO A 163 -8.28 -9.26 0.99
CA PRO A 163 -8.14 -8.13 1.92
C PRO A 163 -9.13 -8.18 3.09
N VAL A 164 -10.37 -8.58 2.82
CA VAL A 164 -11.39 -8.74 3.85
C VAL A 164 -10.95 -9.79 4.88
N SER A 165 -10.44 -10.92 4.41
CA SER A 165 -9.91 -11.99 5.26
C SER A 165 -8.68 -11.55 6.07
N LEU A 166 -7.75 -10.80 5.44
CA LEU A 166 -6.54 -10.25 6.09
C LEU A 166 -6.89 -9.21 7.16
N SER A 167 -7.94 -8.42 6.93
CA SER A 167 -8.46 -7.40 7.84
C SER A 167 -9.21 -8.04 9.04
N LEU A 168 -9.92 -9.15 8.81
CA LEU A 168 -10.82 -9.74 9.80
C LEU A 168 -10.11 -10.13 11.10
N GLY A 169 -10.58 -9.56 12.21
CA GLY A 169 -10.06 -9.82 13.55
C GLY A 169 -8.66 -9.26 13.81
N ARG A 170 -8.10 -8.47 12.88
CA ARG A 170 -6.83 -7.77 13.06
C ARG A 170 -7.07 -6.45 13.79
N LYS A 171 -6.32 -6.22 14.86
CA LYS A 171 -6.29 -4.89 15.50
C LYS A 171 -5.52 -3.94 14.59
N LYS A 172 -6.18 -2.89 14.13
CA LYS A 172 -5.58 -1.80 13.36
C LYS A 172 -4.66 -0.95 14.25
N VAL A 173 -3.53 -0.53 13.72
CA VAL A 173 -2.55 0.36 14.38
C VAL A 173 -2.52 1.71 13.69
N GLU A 174 -2.09 2.76 14.39
CA GLU A 174 -1.86 4.06 13.75
C GLU A 174 -0.68 3.95 12.77
N VAL A 175 -0.74 4.67 11.66
CA VAL A 175 0.31 4.58 10.62
C VAL A 175 1.65 5.09 11.17
N GLU A 176 1.64 6.13 12.00
CA GLU A 176 2.83 6.64 12.71
C GLU A 176 3.52 5.62 13.63
N GLU A 177 2.78 4.62 14.14
CA GLU A 177 3.33 3.55 14.99
C GLU A 177 4.01 2.45 14.16
N THR A 178 3.82 2.45 12.84
CA THR A 178 4.46 1.48 11.96
C THR A 178 5.92 1.88 11.66
N PRO A 179 6.81 0.90 11.41
CA PRO A 179 8.17 1.17 10.95
C PRO A 179 8.24 2.04 9.68
N LEU A 180 7.19 2.02 8.85
CA LEU A 180 7.06 2.79 7.61
C LEU A 180 7.41 4.27 7.81
N LEU A 181 6.84 4.91 8.85
CA LEU A 181 7.03 6.33 9.12
C LEU A 181 8.07 6.63 10.20
N GLN A 182 8.41 5.65 11.04
CA GLN A 182 9.47 5.82 12.04
C GLN A 182 10.84 6.00 11.40
N GLU A 183 11.12 5.30 10.30
CA GLU A 183 12.37 5.48 9.55
C GLU A 183 12.42 6.83 8.83
N PHE A 184 11.29 7.30 8.32
CA PHE A 184 11.15 8.62 7.71
C PHE A 184 11.49 9.74 8.70
N SER A 185 10.88 9.70 9.89
CA SER A 185 11.13 10.66 10.97
C SER A 185 12.61 10.68 11.42
N GLN A 186 13.30 9.54 11.36
CA GLN A 186 14.74 9.46 11.67
C GLN A 186 15.63 10.02 10.57
N LYS A 187 15.28 9.83 9.29
CA LYS A 187 16.01 10.38 8.14
C LYS A 187 15.90 11.91 8.06
N ASN A 188 14.74 12.46 8.44
CA ASN A 188 14.45 13.90 8.38
C ASN A 188 14.71 14.68 9.69
N GLN A 189 15.24 14.04 10.74
CA GLN A 189 15.73 14.77 11.90
C GLN A 189 16.98 15.60 11.52
N PRO A 190 16.99 16.93 11.76
CA PRO A 190 18.22 17.70 11.58
C PRO A 190 19.27 17.13 12.51
N LYS A 191 20.40 16.68 11.97
CA LYS A 191 21.58 16.32 12.76
C LYS A 191 21.86 17.48 13.71
N ALA A 192 21.53 17.31 14.99
CA ALA A 192 21.83 18.30 16.01
C ALA A 192 23.32 18.63 15.89
N ALA A 193 23.62 19.89 15.55
CA ALA A 193 24.97 20.37 15.46
C ALA A 193 25.67 20.05 16.78
N VAL A 194 26.65 19.16 16.72
CA VAL A 194 27.52 18.85 17.85
C VAL A 194 28.29 20.13 18.17
N THR A 195 27.76 20.93 19.09
CA THR A 195 28.52 22.01 19.71
C THR A 195 29.61 21.37 20.53
N ASP A 196 30.83 21.41 20.00
CA ASP A 196 32.07 20.96 20.63
C ASP A 196 32.37 21.84 21.85
N ALA A 197 31.77 21.49 22.98
CA ALA A 197 32.06 22.07 24.28
C ALA A 197 33.31 21.37 24.85
N GLN A 198 34.47 21.94 24.48
CA GLN A 198 35.76 21.95 25.20
C GLN A 198 35.90 20.94 26.35
N SER A 199 36.57 19.82 26.06
CA SER A 199 37.17 18.97 27.09
C SER A 199 38.48 19.60 27.60
N VAL A 200 38.40 20.36 28.70
CA VAL A 200 39.59 20.75 29.47
C VAL A 200 39.97 19.59 30.38
N VAL A 201 41.08 18.93 30.05
CA VAL A 201 41.68 17.85 30.82
C VAL A 201 42.22 18.42 32.15
N GLU A 202 41.62 18.04 33.27
CA GLU A 202 42.16 18.33 34.61
C GLU A 202 43.43 17.49 34.84
N ILE A 203 44.57 18.18 34.93
CA ILE A 203 45.88 17.57 35.18
C ILE A 203 45.99 17.27 36.69
N PHE A 204 45.89 15.99 37.03
CA PHE A 204 46.15 15.45 38.36
C PHE A 204 47.59 15.79 38.83
N SER A 205 47.73 16.48 39.95
CA SER A 205 49.01 16.62 40.68
C SER A 205 48.93 15.86 42.00
N PRO A 206 49.77 14.83 42.24
CA PRO A 206 49.71 14.05 43.48
C PRO A 206 50.39 14.80 44.65
N LYS A 207 49.70 14.82 45.79
CA LYS A 207 50.16 15.42 47.05
C LYS A 207 51.50 14.81 47.53
N ARG A 208 52.36 15.65 48.14
CA ARG A 208 53.36 15.20 49.13
C ARG A 208 53.22 16.05 50.41
N PRO A 209 53.15 15.43 51.60
CA PRO A 209 52.97 16.14 52.87
C PRO A 209 54.32 16.47 53.54
N SER A 210 54.41 17.67 54.11
CA SER A 210 54.84 18.04 55.48
C SER A 210 55.05 19.54 55.53
#